data_AF-W2FL19-F1
#
_entry.id   AF-W2FL19-F1
#
_cell.length_a   1.000
_cell.length_b   1.000
_cell.length_c   1.000
_cell.angle_alpha   90.00
_cell.angle_beta   90.00
_cell.angle_gamma   90.00
#
_symmetry.space_group_name_H-M   'P 1'
#
loop_
_entity.id
_entity.type
_entity.pdbx_description
1 polymer ?
#
loop_
_entity_poly.entity_id
_entity_poly.type
_entity_poly.pdbx_seq_one_letter_code
_entity_poly.pdbx_strand_id
1 'polypeptide(L)'
;MQLAQAKGCDGVDPDNVDGAFNDNGFNLTADDQLDFNTFLATTAHGLNLTVGLKNDLNQVDDLVSVFDFSVNEQCVHYNECDMLVPFIKANKPVFGIEYSGDKATGCAIANSLNFDTLFKALSLKSERYSCREMSGDSNVGSSSSEGSGSGSVSNDGSSSSNSEASFVTSSRVTACFVLCFVFFLSH
;
A
#
# COMPACT_ATOMS: atom_id res chain seq x y z
N MET A 1 9.81 -16.74 -0.11
CA MET A 1 8.56 -16.76 0.70
C MET A 1 8.71 -17.48 2.04
N GLN A 2 9.28 -18.69 2.13
CA GLN A 2 9.50 -19.37 3.43
C GLN A 2 10.25 -18.51 4.46
N LEU A 3 11.28 -17.76 4.03
CA LEU A 3 11.98 -16.82 4.92
C LEU A 3 11.07 -15.68 5.41
N ALA A 4 10.12 -15.21 4.58
CA ALA A 4 9.15 -14.20 4.99
C ALA A 4 8.21 -14.77 6.06
N GLN A 5 7.67 -15.96 5.84
CA GLN A 5 6.87 -16.68 6.84
C GLN A 5 7.67 -16.87 8.15
N ALA A 6 8.91 -17.36 8.07
CA ALA A 6 9.75 -17.59 9.24
C ALA A 6 10.10 -16.30 10.00
N LYS A 7 10.09 -15.16 9.32
CA LYS A 7 10.27 -13.82 9.93
C LYS A 7 8.96 -13.22 10.48
N GLY A 8 7.84 -13.92 10.35
CA GLY A 8 6.54 -13.48 10.85
C GLY A 8 5.89 -12.39 9.99
N CYS A 9 6.19 -12.36 8.69
CA CYS A 9 5.50 -11.47 7.76
C CYS A 9 4.03 -11.89 7.61
N ASP A 10 3.13 -10.93 7.47
CA ASP A 10 1.70 -11.18 7.16
C ASP A 10 1.45 -11.33 5.66
N GLY A 11 2.36 -10.78 4.85
CA GLY A 11 2.26 -10.82 3.40
C GLY A 11 3.56 -10.48 2.70
N VAL A 12 3.56 -10.67 1.39
CA VAL A 12 4.69 -10.44 0.50
C VAL A 12 4.27 -9.59 -0.70
N ASP A 13 5.17 -8.71 -1.13
CA ASP A 13 5.05 -7.91 -2.36
C ASP A 13 6.21 -8.31 -3.29
N PRO A 14 6.01 -9.30 -4.19
CA PRO A 14 7.02 -9.71 -5.16
C PRO A 14 7.16 -8.65 -6.27
N ASP A 15 8.34 -8.07 -6.37
CA ASP A 15 8.64 -7.05 -7.37
C ASP A 15 9.01 -7.63 -8.76
N ASN A 16 8.88 -6.82 -9.81
CA ASN A 16 9.18 -7.14 -11.22
C ASN A 16 8.41 -8.35 -11.75
N VAL A 17 7.10 -8.38 -11.50
CA VAL A 17 6.16 -9.44 -11.92
C VAL A 17 5.38 -9.06 -13.18
N ASP A 18 5.94 -8.20 -14.02
CA ASP A 18 5.40 -7.66 -15.27
C ASP A 18 6.43 -7.72 -16.42
N GLY A 19 7.44 -8.60 -16.30
CA GLY A 19 8.57 -8.68 -17.23
C GLY A 19 8.18 -8.99 -18.67
N ALA A 20 7.07 -9.71 -18.90
CA ALA A 20 6.55 -9.98 -20.25
C ALA A 20 6.13 -8.70 -21.02
N PHE A 21 5.85 -7.61 -20.31
CA PHE A 21 5.40 -6.34 -20.90
C PHE A 21 6.52 -5.30 -20.99
N ASN A 22 7.75 -5.71 -20.68
CA ASN A 22 8.96 -4.90 -20.75
C ASN A 22 9.97 -5.51 -21.73
N ASP A 23 11.00 -4.74 -22.11
CA ASP A 23 12.15 -5.29 -22.84
C ASP A 23 12.95 -6.22 -21.91
N ASN A 24 12.58 -7.49 -21.93
CA ASN A 24 13.14 -8.50 -21.04
C ASN A 24 14.29 -9.28 -21.67
N GLY A 25 14.57 -9.17 -22.97
CA GLY A 25 15.66 -9.91 -23.64
C GLY A 25 15.59 -11.45 -23.60
N PHE A 26 14.52 -12.04 -23.05
CA PHE A 26 14.37 -13.48 -22.77
C PHE A 26 13.12 -14.07 -23.43
N ASN A 27 12.42 -13.27 -24.26
CA ASN A 27 11.17 -13.61 -24.91
C ASN A 27 10.11 -14.11 -23.93
N LEU A 28 10.06 -13.55 -22.72
CA LEU A 28 8.99 -13.84 -21.76
C LEU A 28 7.65 -13.44 -22.38
N THR A 29 6.70 -14.37 -22.38
CA THR A 29 5.36 -14.16 -22.90
C THR A 29 4.38 -13.80 -21.79
N ALA A 30 3.21 -13.26 -22.16
CA ALA A 30 2.13 -13.03 -21.21
C ALA A 30 1.69 -14.33 -20.49
N ASP A 31 1.71 -15.46 -21.19
CA ASP A 31 1.38 -16.77 -20.58
C ASP A 31 2.43 -17.19 -19.54
N ASP A 32 3.73 -16.99 -19.82
CA ASP A 32 4.80 -17.24 -18.85
C ASP A 32 4.63 -16.37 -17.59
N GLN A 33 4.26 -15.10 -17.78
CA GLN A 33 4.03 -14.16 -16.67
C GLN A 33 2.81 -14.57 -15.85
N LEU A 34 1.72 -14.95 -16.51
CA LEU A 34 0.49 -15.40 -15.86
C LEU A 34 0.73 -16.66 -15.02
N ASP A 35 1.45 -17.64 -15.57
CA ASP A 35 1.83 -18.88 -14.89
C ASP A 35 2.71 -18.59 -13.67
N PHE A 36 3.71 -17.71 -13.82
CA PHE A 36 4.60 -17.33 -12.73
C PHE A 36 3.87 -16.58 -11.62
N ASN A 37 3.00 -15.63 -11.96
CA ASN A 37 2.23 -14.84 -10.99
C ASN A 37 1.22 -15.73 -10.23
N THR A 38 0.61 -16.69 -10.92
CA THR A 38 -0.25 -17.71 -10.30
C THR A 38 0.53 -18.61 -9.35
N PHE A 39 1.74 -19.01 -9.73
CA PHE A 39 2.65 -19.78 -8.86
C PHE A 39 3.02 -18.99 -7.59
N LEU A 40 3.33 -17.69 -7.71
CA LEU A 40 3.65 -16.84 -6.57
C LEU A 40 2.47 -16.75 -5.60
N ALA A 41 1.27 -16.48 -6.09
CA ALA A 41 0.07 -16.39 -5.26
C ALA A 41 -0.22 -17.72 -4.54
N THR A 42 -0.20 -18.82 -5.27
CA THR A 42 -0.41 -20.17 -4.73
C THR A 42 0.62 -20.51 -3.64
N THR A 43 1.89 -20.15 -3.87
CA THR A 43 2.97 -20.42 -2.90
C THR A 43 2.83 -19.57 -1.63
N ALA A 44 2.45 -18.29 -1.75
CA ALA A 44 2.22 -17.41 -0.62
C ALA A 44 1.06 -17.92 0.24
N HIS A 45 -0.07 -18.26 -0.39
CA HIS A 45 -1.25 -18.80 0.30
C HIS A 45 -0.97 -20.13 0.99
N GLY A 46 -0.19 -21.01 0.37
CA GLY A 46 0.26 -22.27 1.00
C GLY A 46 1.14 -22.07 2.25
N LEU A 47 1.65 -20.86 2.46
CA LEU A 47 2.44 -20.46 3.63
C LEU A 47 1.68 -19.53 4.59
N ASN A 48 0.36 -19.35 4.41
CA ASN A 48 -0.46 -18.37 5.12
C ASN A 48 0.05 -16.92 5.02
N LEU A 49 0.61 -16.56 3.86
CA LEU A 49 1.01 -15.19 3.54
C LEU A 49 0.01 -14.60 2.55
N THR A 50 -0.38 -13.34 2.74
CA THR A 50 -1.04 -12.57 1.69
C THR A 50 -0.03 -12.16 0.61
N VAL A 51 -0.50 -11.86 -0.60
CA VAL A 51 0.37 -11.52 -1.74
C VAL A 51 -0.18 -10.35 -2.57
N GLY A 52 0.70 -9.42 -2.91
CA GLY A 52 0.42 -8.25 -3.75
C GLY A 52 0.78 -8.46 -5.21
N LEU A 53 -0.08 -8.00 -6.13
CA LEU A 53 0.26 -7.86 -7.55
C LEU A 53 0.93 -6.50 -7.77
N LYS A 54 2.21 -6.53 -8.10
CA LYS A 54 3.02 -5.33 -8.35
C LYS A 54 2.98 -4.94 -9.82
N ASN A 55 2.44 -3.76 -10.12
CA ASN A 55 2.44 -3.08 -11.41
C ASN A 55 1.84 -3.79 -12.63
N ASP A 56 1.72 -5.12 -12.70
CA ASP A 56 1.28 -5.89 -13.88
C ASP A 56 -0.18 -5.59 -14.31
N LEU A 57 -0.39 -4.39 -14.87
CA LEU A 57 -1.71 -3.85 -15.20
C LEU A 57 -2.37 -4.65 -16.33
N ASN A 58 -1.55 -5.19 -17.23
CA ASN A 58 -2.02 -5.93 -18.40
C ASN A 58 -2.74 -7.25 -18.04
N GLN A 59 -2.48 -7.80 -16.85
CA GLN A 59 -3.05 -9.07 -16.39
C GLN A 59 -3.94 -8.93 -15.16
N VAL A 60 -4.35 -7.72 -14.79
CA VAL A 60 -5.19 -7.49 -13.60
C VAL A 60 -6.47 -8.33 -13.66
N ASP A 61 -7.17 -8.37 -14.79
CA ASP A 61 -8.45 -9.10 -14.90
C ASP A 61 -8.28 -10.62 -14.73
N ASP A 62 -7.12 -11.17 -15.13
CA ASP A 62 -6.80 -12.59 -14.96
C ASP A 62 -6.34 -12.90 -13.52
N LEU A 63 -5.60 -11.98 -12.90
CA LEU A 63 -4.91 -12.19 -11.63
C LEU A 63 -5.67 -11.68 -10.40
N VAL A 64 -6.65 -10.80 -10.56
CA VAL A 64 -7.40 -10.20 -9.44
C VAL A 64 -8.07 -11.25 -8.56
N SER A 65 -8.41 -12.43 -9.10
CA SER A 65 -9.04 -13.51 -8.32
C SER A 65 -8.05 -14.19 -7.36
N VAL A 66 -6.76 -14.24 -7.69
CA VAL A 66 -5.73 -14.99 -6.94
C VAL A 66 -4.81 -14.12 -6.09
N PHE A 67 -4.65 -12.83 -6.37
CA PHE A 67 -3.89 -11.91 -5.50
C PHE A 67 -4.77 -11.29 -4.41
N ASP A 68 -4.19 -10.90 -3.27
CA ASP A 68 -4.94 -10.35 -2.13
C ASP A 68 -5.08 -8.83 -2.18
N PHE A 69 -4.13 -8.17 -2.83
CA PHE A 69 -4.08 -6.72 -3.02
C PHE A 69 -3.24 -6.36 -4.25
N SER A 70 -3.26 -5.09 -4.65
CA SER A 70 -2.33 -4.56 -5.65
C SER A 70 -1.39 -3.55 -5.01
N VAL A 71 -0.14 -3.53 -5.47
CA VAL A 71 0.81 -2.44 -5.27
C VAL A 71 1.10 -1.83 -6.62
N ASN A 72 0.84 -0.54 -6.78
CA ASN A 72 1.11 0.13 -8.04
C ASN A 72 1.96 1.39 -7.82
N GLU A 73 2.91 1.60 -8.72
CA GLU A 73 3.69 2.81 -8.81
C GLU A 73 3.15 3.69 -9.94
N GLN A 74 2.86 4.94 -9.61
CA GLN A 74 2.65 6.02 -10.55
C GLN A 74 1.40 5.95 -11.45
N CYS A 75 0.35 5.20 -11.10
CA CYS A 75 -0.86 5.20 -11.92
C CYS A 75 -1.47 6.60 -12.11
N VAL A 76 -1.31 7.53 -11.16
CA VAL A 76 -1.81 8.91 -11.34
C VAL A 76 -0.96 9.63 -12.36
N HIS A 77 0.36 9.51 -12.24
CA HIS A 77 1.30 10.16 -13.15
C HIS A 77 1.09 9.72 -14.61
N TYR A 78 0.85 8.42 -14.83
CA TYR A 78 0.66 7.87 -16.18
C TYR A 78 -0.80 7.81 -16.62
N ASN A 79 -1.76 8.21 -15.77
CA ASN A 79 -3.19 8.15 -16.04
C ASN A 79 -3.68 6.71 -16.32
N GLU A 80 -3.29 5.77 -15.45
CA GLU A 80 -3.53 4.33 -15.58
C GLU A 80 -4.36 3.75 -14.42
N CYS A 81 -4.77 4.59 -13.46
CA CYS A 81 -5.40 4.10 -12.21
C CYS A 81 -6.69 3.30 -12.42
N ASP A 82 -7.43 3.57 -13.50
CA ASP A 82 -8.67 2.84 -13.81
C ASP A 82 -8.44 1.34 -14.03
N MET A 83 -7.24 0.94 -14.46
CA MET A 83 -6.87 -0.47 -14.64
C MET A 83 -6.85 -1.27 -13.33
N LEU A 84 -6.76 -0.59 -12.19
CA LEU A 84 -6.70 -1.22 -10.86
C LEU A 84 -8.05 -1.29 -10.16
N VAL A 85 -9.09 -0.64 -10.71
CA VAL A 85 -10.46 -0.69 -10.20
C VAL A 85 -11.01 -2.12 -10.02
N PRO A 86 -10.62 -3.14 -10.81
CA PRO A 86 -11.03 -4.53 -10.55
C PRO A 86 -10.69 -5.02 -9.14
N PHE A 87 -9.55 -4.63 -8.56
CA PHE A 87 -9.21 -4.98 -7.16
C PHE A 87 -10.23 -4.39 -6.18
N ILE A 88 -10.56 -3.11 -6.32
CA ILE A 88 -11.56 -2.45 -5.47
C ILE A 88 -12.94 -3.09 -5.63
N LYS A 89 -13.36 -3.43 -6.86
CA LYS A 89 -14.62 -4.14 -7.12
C LYS A 89 -14.64 -5.54 -6.49
N ALA A 90 -13.49 -6.18 -6.39
CA ALA A 90 -13.31 -7.45 -5.69
C ALA A 90 -13.15 -7.30 -4.17
N ASN A 91 -13.33 -6.08 -3.63
CA ASN A 91 -13.12 -5.74 -2.21
C ASN A 91 -11.68 -6.03 -1.72
N LYS A 92 -10.70 -5.80 -2.59
CA LYS A 92 -9.26 -5.94 -2.33
C LYS A 92 -8.58 -4.57 -2.40
N PRO A 93 -7.66 -4.26 -1.48
CA PRO A 93 -7.05 -2.94 -1.43
C PRO A 93 -6.06 -2.71 -2.58
N VAL A 94 -5.89 -1.45 -2.94
CA VAL A 94 -4.87 -0.97 -3.88
C VAL A 94 -3.96 -0.01 -3.13
N PHE A 95 -2.69 -0.37 -2.98
CA PHE A 95 -1.66 0.46 -2.37
C PHE A 95 -0.90 1.20 -3.47
N GLY A 96 -1.16 2.51 -3.60
CA GLY A 96 -0.53 3.36 -4.60
C GLY A 96 0.76 4.01 -4.10
N ILE A 97 1.73 4.20 -4.98
CA ILE A 97 2.98 4.92 -4.70
C ILE A 97 3.20 5.97 -5.78
N GLU A 98 3.22 7.25 -5.41
CA GLU A 98 3.53 8.36 -6.30
C GLU A 98 4.89 8.98 -5.95
N TYR A 99 5.75 9.17 -6.95
CA TYR A 99 7.11 9.72 -6.74
C TYR A 99 7.23 11.22 -7.02
N SER A 100 6.26 11.79 -7.70
CA SER A 100 6.26 13.18 -8.12
C SER A 100 4.83 13.67 -8.38
N GLY A 101 4.69 14.94 -8.77
CA GLY A 101 3.39 15.55 -9.06
C GLY A 101 2.80 16.34 -7.90
N ASP A 102 1.63 16.95 -8.16
CA ASP A 102 0.90 17.71 -7.16
C ASP A 102 0.17 16.77 -6.19
N LYS A 103 0.50 16.88 -4.90
CA LYS A 103 -0.03 15.98 -3.87
C LYS A 103 -1.54 16.11 -3.70
N ALA A 104 -2.08 17.33 -3.76
CA ALA A 104 -3.50 17.56 -3.59
C ALA A 104 -4.32 16.91 -4.71
N THR A 105 -3.89 17.13 -5.96
CA THR A 105 -4.52 16.55 -7.15
C THR A 105 -4.39 15.03 -7.16
N GLY A 106 -3.19 14.48 -6.92
CA GLY A 106 -3.00 13.04 -6.94
C GLY A 106 -3.74 12.32 -5.82
N CYS A 107 -3.80 12.89 -4.62
CA CYS A 107 -4.63 12.32 -3.56
C CYS A 107 -6.13 12.42 -3.84
N ALA A 108 -6.60 13.49 -4.49
CA ALA A 108 -8.01 13.57 -4.90
C ALA A 108 -8.36 12.45 -5.88
N ILE A 109 -7.50 12.18 -6.87
CA ILE A 109 -7.67 11.08 -7.83
C ILE A 109 -7.67 9.72 -7.11
N ALA A 110 -6.61 9.42 -6.34
CA ALA A 110 -6.47 8.15 -5.64
C ALA A 110 -7.65 7.88 -4.68
N ASN A 111 -8.03 8.87 -3.87
CA ASN A 111 -9.13 8.73 -2.92
C ASN A 111 -10.48 8.54 -3.62
N SER A 112 -10.68 9.15 -4.80
CA SER A 112 -11.92 8.96 -5.59
C SER A 112 -12.10 7.52 -6.09
N LEU A 113 -11.00 6.79 -6.29
CA LEU A 113 -10.97 5.38 -6.68
C LEU A 113 -10.87 4.43 -5.48
N ASN A 114 -10.90 4.97 -4.26
CA ASN A 114 -10.71 4.24 -3.02
C ASN A 114 -9.33 3.57 -2.87
N PHE A 115 -8.26 4.17 -3.41
CA PHE A 115 -6.89 3.66 -3.24
C PHE A 115 -6.26 4.19 -1.94
N ASP A 116 -5.29 3.45 -1.41
CA ASP A 116 -4.45 3.84 -0.28
C ASP A 116 -3.08 4.28 -0.80
N THR A 117 -2.98 5.56 -1.20
CA THR A 117 -1.80 6.09 -1.89
C THR A 117 -0.85 6.84 -0.95
N LEU A 118 0.45 6.59 -1.12
CA LEU A 118 1.54 7.35 -0.52
C LEU A 118 2.33 8.10 -1.58
N PHE A 119 2.66 9.35 -1.31
CA PHE A 119 3.74 10.05 -2.00
C PHE A 119 5.08 9.73 -1.32
N LYS A 120 6.07 9.30 -2.10
CA LYS A 120 7.39 8.83 -1.64
C LYS A 120 8.50 9.51 -2.45
N ALA A 121 9.69 9.59 -1.87
CA ALA A 121 10.90 9.72 -2.68
C ALA A 121 11.26 8.36 -3.32
N LEU A 122 11.86 8.36 -4.51
CA LEU A 122 12.35 7.15 -5.21
C LEU A 122 13.27 6.27 -4.35
N SER A 123 13.97 6.84 -3.38
CA SER A 123 14.80 6.07 -2.45
C SER A 123 14.02 5.14 -1.52
N LEU A 124 12.69 5.27 -1.47
CA LEU A 124 11.78 4.52 -0.60
C LEU A 124 12.14 4.56 0.90
N LYS A 125 12.91 5.58 1.31
CA LYS A 125 13.22 5.87 2.73
C LYS A 125 11.99 6.39 3.49
N SER A 126 12.17 6.74 4.75
CA SER A 126 11.07 7.08 5.68
C SER A 126 10.16 8.23 5.25
N GLU A 127 10.66 9.20 4.48
CA GLU A 127 9.88 10.35 4.03
C GLU A 127 8.66 9.91 3.21
N ARG A 128 7.47 10.31 3.67
CA ARG A 128 6.20 9.97 3.04
C ARG A 128 5.15 11.05 3.28
N TYR A 129 4.21 11.16 2.36
CA TYR A 129 2.95 11.90 2.54
C TYR A 129 1.79 10.96 2.21
N SER A 130 0.83 10.83 3.12
CA SER A 130 -0.29 9.90 2.98
C SER A 130 -1.52 10.62 2.42
N CYS A 131 -2.17 10.04 1.42
CA CYS A 131 -3.43 10.57 0.88
C CYS A 131 -4.63 10.34 1.82
N ARG A 132 -4.51 9.40 2.76
CA ARG A 132 -5.43 9.22 3.86
C ARG A 132 -4.70 9.52 5.16
N GLU A 133 -5.22 10.48 5.92
CA GLU A 133 -4.83 10.66 7.31
C GLU A 133 -5.14 9.33 8.03
N MET A 134 -4.12 8.69 8.61
CA MET A 134 -4.37 7.60 9.55
C MET A 134 -5.14 8.23 10.71
N SER A 135 -6.43 7.94 10.80
CA SER A 135 -7.31 8.38 11.88
C SER A 135 -6.74 7.88 13.21
N GLY A 136 -5.86 8.67 13.83
CA GLY A 136 -5.07 8.27 15.00
C GLY A 136 -3.90 9.18 15.34
N ASP A 137 -3.42 10.04 14.44
CA ASP A 137 -2.30 10.96 14.73
C ASP A 137 -2.67 12.44 14.55
N SER A 138 -3.78 12.84 15.18
CA SER A 138 -4.14 14.25 15.29
C SER A 138 -3.27 14.95 16.34
N ASN A 139 -1.96 15.07 16.10
CA ASN A 139 -1.13 16.06 16.79
C ASN A 139 0.20 16.40 16.08
N VAL A 140 0.13 16.83 14.81
CA VAL A 140 1.19 17.70 14.25
C VAL A 140 0.63 19.11 14.18
N GLY A 141 0.74 19.81 15.31
CA GLY A 141 0.34 21.20 15.44
C GLY A 141 1.09 22.09 14.46
N SER A 142 0.33 22.83 13.65
CA SER A 142 0.78 24.06 13.02
C SER A 142 1.03 25.09 14.13
N SER A 143 2.29 25.36 14.45
CA SER A 143 2.67 26.46 15.33
C SER A 143 2.50 27.79 14.61
N SER A 144 1.44 28.51 14.94
CA SER A 144 1.39 29.97 14.82
C SER A 144 1.25 30.57 16.22
N SER A 145 2.37 31.04 16.75
CA SER A 145 2.44 32.03 17.84
C SER A 145 2.02 33.39 17.25
N GLU A 146 1.29 34.31 17.89
CA GLU A 146 1.32 34.77 19.28
C GLU A 146 -0.06 35.37 19.67
N GLY A 147 -0.43 35.27 20.95
CA GLY A 147 -1.59 35.95 21.53
C GLY A 147 -1.60 35.88 23.06
N SER A 148 -1.23 36.98 23.70
CA SER A 148 -1.09 37.15 25.16
C SER A 148 -2.43 37.19 25.92
N GLY A 149 -2.49 36.50 27.08
CA GLY A 149 -2.98 37.10 28.33
C GLY A 149 -4.42 36.81 28.85
N SER A 150 -4.48 35.87 29.82
CA SER A 150 -5.10 35.94 31.18
C SER A 150 -6.64 35.88 31.43
N GLY A 151 -7.01 35.02 32.40
CA GLY A 151 -8.27 34.99 33.19
C GLY A 151 -8.95 33.61 33.24
N SER A 152 -8.75 32.70 34.22
CA SER A 152 -9.18 32.60 35.63
C SER A 152 -10.55 31.92 35.89
N VAL A 153 -10.53 30.83 36.70
CA VAL A 153 -11.58 30.18 37.56
C VAL A 153 -12.76 29.48 36.82
N SER A 154 -13.36 28.32 37.18
CA SER A 154 -13.54 27.58 38.44
C SER A 154 -13.92 26.09 38.19
N ASN A 155 -13.82 25.27 39.25
CA ASN A 155 -14.25 23.86 39.40
C ASN A 155 -15.71 23.56 39.00
N ASP A 156 -15.98 22.33 38.53
CA ASP A 156 -16.91 21.44 39.23
C ASP A 156 -16.72 19.96 38.84
N GLY A 157 -16.84 19.08 39.84
CA GLY A 157 -16.68 17.64 39.72
C GLY A 157 -17.97 16.93 39.29
N SER A 158 -17.83 15.83 38.58
CA SER A 158 -18.85 14.79 38.49
C SER A 158 -18.20 13.45 38.17
N SER A 159 -18.41 12.51 39.08
CA SER A 159 -18.13 11.08 38.95
C SER A 159 -18.77 10.48 37.71
N SER A 160 -18.01 9.68 36.96
CA SER A 160 -18.58 8.71 36.01
C SER A 160 -17.65 7.52 35.93
N SER A 161 -18.08 6.44 36.57
CA SER A 161 -17.54 5.09 36.43
C SER A 161 -17.60 4.67 34.96
N ASN A 162 -16.46 4.51 34.30
CA ASN A 162 -16.39 3.84 33.01
C ASN A 162 -15.50 2.62 33.14
N SER A 163 -16.15 1.47 32.95
CA SER A 163 -15.57 0.17 32.68
C SER A 163 -14.34 0.28 31.79
N GLU A 164 -13.24 -0.34 32.22
CA GLU A 164 -12.07 -0.60 31.38
C GLU A 164 -12.53 -1.40 30.16
N ALA A 165 -12.80 -0.71 29.06
CA ALA A 165 -12.82 -1.32 27.75
C ALA A 165 -11.37 -1.71 27.47
N SER A 166 -11.11 -3.02 27.52
CA SER A 166 -9.88 -3.63 27.07
C SER A 166 -9.57 -3.11 25.67
N PHE A 167 -8.58 -2.21 25.60
CA PHE A 167 -8.04 -1.69 24.36
C PHE A 167 -7.40 -2.88 23.64
N VAL A 168 -8.10 -3.41 22.63
CA VAL A 168 -7.50 -4.34 21.69
C VAL A 168 -6.44 -3.53 20.95
N THR A 169 -5.20 -3.67 21.39
CA THR A 169 -4.05 -3.12 20.68
C THR A 169 -4.09 -3.65 19.26
N SER A 170 -4.23 -2.75 18.29
CA SER A 170 -4.13 -3.04 16.87
C SER A 170 -2.87 -3.87 16.63
N SER A 171 -3.04 -5.14 16.25
CA SER A 171 -1.94 -5.96 15.76
C SER A 171 -1.25 -5.20 14.62
N ARG A 172 0.07 -5.02 14.70
CA ARG A 172 0.83 -4.36 13.64
C ARG A 172 0.87 -5.30 12.44
N VAL A 173 0.28 -4.87 11.31
CA VAL A 173 0.42 -5.56 10.03
C VAL A 173 1.84 -5.34 9.52
N THR A 174 2.56 -6.43 9.24
CA THR A 174 3.94 -6.48 8.77
C THR A 174 3.95 -7.07 7.36
N ALA A 175 3.84 -6.18 6.36
CA ALA A 175 4.11 -6.54 4.98
C ALA A 175 5.63 -6.59 4.76
N CYS A 176 6.14 -7.68 4.20
CA CYS A 176 7.55 -7.83 3.89
C CYS A 176 7.77 -7.73 2.39
N PHE A 177 8.60 -6.77 1.98
CA PHE A 177 9.08 -6.72 0.60
C PHE A 177 9.92 -7.96 0.33
N VAL A 178 9.47 -8.77 -0.62
CA VAL A 178 10.26 -9.89 -1.12
C VAL A 178 10.71 -9.48 -2.50
N LEU A 179 11.98 -9.06 -2.63
CA LEU A 179 12.57 -8.99 -3.96
C LEU A 179 12.61 -10.40 -4.54
N CYS A 180 11.67 -10.71 -5.43
CA CYS A 180 11.86 -11.77 -6.40
C CYS A 180 12.91 -11.25 -7.38
N PHE A 181 14.14 -11.74 -7.24
CA PHE A 181 15.19 -11.51 -8.22
C PHE A 181 14.81 -12.26 -9.51
N VAL A 182 14.01 -11.65 -10.37
CA VAL A 182 14.20 -11.83 -11.80
C VAL A 182 15.24 -10.78 -12.18
N PHE A 183 16.48 -11.24 -12.40
CA PHE A 183 17.59 -10.38 -12.81
C PHE A 183 17.27 -9.77 -14.17
N PHE A 184 16.85 -8.51 -14.22
CA PHE A 184 16.94 -7.69 -15.44
C PHE A 184 17.59 -6.35 -15.15
N LEU A 185 18.85 -6.29 -15.57
CA LEU A 185 19.69 -5.10 -15.66
C LEU A 185 19.30 -4.27 -16.90
N SER A 186 19.16 -2.96 -16.69
CA SER A 186 19.38 -1.85 -17.64
C SER A 186 18.29 -1.63 -18.71
N HIS A 187 17.69 -0.45 -18.83
CA HIS A 187 18.32 0.88 -18.89
C HIS A 187 17.52 1.98 -18.20
#